data_AF-A0A2G9TMA6-F1
#
_entry.id   AF-A0A2G9TMA6-F1
#
_cell.length_a   1.000
_cell.length_b   1.000
_cell.length_c   1.000
_cell.angle_alpha   90.00
_cell.angle_beta   90.00
_cell.angle_gamma   90.00
#
_symmetry.space_group_name_H-M   'P 1'
#
loop_
_entity.id
_entity.type
_entity.pdbx_description
1 polymer ?
#
loop_
_entity_poly.entity_id
_entity_poly.type
_entity_poly.pdbx_seq_one_letter_code
_entity_poly.pdbx_strand_id
1 'polypeptide(L)'
;MSRDETERYMNIQVESQYWKGENGSQLSFLYPAIYTITCRLNIRFFPYDRQNCTLTISSWTNSMSALDYYADPEVNLASFIPNEEWDVKSFKIFRHEVSAVVVHLSGGTDHYGFGGGWKNGPVQLRSSR
;
A
#
# COMPACT_ATOMS: atom_id res chain seq x y z
N MET A 1 -21.32 12.40 -16.85
CA MET A 1 -21.23 11.15 -16.06
C MET A 1 -21.26 9.98 -17.02
N SER A 2 -20.14 9.29 -17.19
CA SER A 2 -20.08 8.09 -18.03
C SER A 2 -20.69 6.90 -17.28
N ARG A 3 -21.20 5.88 -17.99
CA ARG A 3 -21.75 4.66 -17.35
C ARG A 3 -20.73 3.98 -16.42
N ASP A 4 -19.45 4.08 -16.76
CA ASP A 4 -18.33 3.56 -15.98
C ASP A 4 -18.20 4.26 -14.61
N GLU A 5 -18.50 5.57 -14.51
CA GLU A 5 -18.50 6.29 -13.23
C GLU A 5 -19.61 5.82 -12.28
N THR A 6 -20.79 5.50 -12.81
CA THR A 6 -21.95 5.08 -12.03
C THR A 6 -21.80 3.65 -11.51
N GLU A 7 -21.16 2.76 -12.28
CA GLU A 7 -20.92 1.37 -11.86
C GLU A 7 -19.96 1.27 -10.66
N ARG A 8 -19.05 2.23 -10.49
CA ARG A 8 -18.15 2.28 -9.34
C ARG A 8 -18.87 2.41 -8.01
N TYR A 9 -20.02 3.08 -7.94
CA TYR A 9 -20.74 3.30 -6.69
C TYR A 9 -21.71 2.17 -6.31
N MET A 10 -21.83 1.12 -7.14
CA MET A 10 -22.88 0.10 -7.02
C MET A 10 -22.60 -0.99 -5.97
N ASN A 11 -21.42 -1.00 -5.33
CA ASN A 11 -21.02 -2.01 -4.33
C ASN A 11 -20.67 -1.44 -2.95
N ILE A 12 -21.16 -0.24 -2.61
CA ILE A 12 -21.03 0.33 -1.26
C ILE A 12 -21.90 -0.48 -0.29
N GLN A 13 -21.32 -0.94 0.81
CA GLN A 13 -22.06 -1.51 1.93
C GLN A 13 -22.22 -0.45 3.01
N VAL A 14 -23.45 -0.30 3.51
CA VAL A 14 -23.80 0.66 4.56
C VAL A 14 -24.37 -0.10 5.75
N GLU A 15 -23.74 0.05 6.90
CA GLU A 15 -24.17 -0.57 8.15
C GLU A 15 -24.54 0.51 9.17
N SER A 16 -25.78 0.48 9.68
CA SER A 16 -26.21 1.39 10.75
C SER A 16 -25.56 0.99 12.07
N GLN A 17 -24.99 1.96 12.78
CA GLN A 17 -24.41 1.73 14.11
C GLN A 17 -25.46 1.80 15.24
N TYR A 18 -26.74 2.02 14.90
CA TYR A 18 -27.85 2.11 15.87
C TYR A 18 -27.89 0.92 16.84
N TRP A 19 -27.69 -0.29 16.35
CA TRP A 19 -27.71 -1.51 17.18
C TRP A 19 -26.54 -1.61 18.17
N LYS A 20 -25.46 -0.84 17.95
CA LYS A 20 -24.33 -0.70 18.87
C LYS A 20 -24.51 0.44 19.88
N GLY A 21 -25.62 1.19 19.80
CA GLY A 21 -25.88 2.37 20.63
C GLY A 21 -25.06 3.60 20.22
N GLU A 22 -24.46 3.59 19.04
CA GLU A 22 -23.63 4.68 18.51
C GLU A 22 -24.39 5.48 17.45
N ASN A 23 -24.05 6.77 17.33
CA ASN A 23 -24.60 7.65 16.30
C ASN A 23 -23.78 7.53 15.02
N GLY A 24 -24.42 7.14 13.92
CA GLY A 24 -23.82 7.15 12.60
C GLY A 24 -24.02 5.85 11.83
N SER A 25 -23.36 5.78 10.68
CA SER A 25 -23.27 4.58 9.85
C SER A 25 -21.82 4.34 9.47
N GLN A 26 -21.47 3.06 9.36
CA GLN A 26 -20.21 2.64 8.78
C GLN A 26 -20.43 2.38 7.28
N LEU A 27 -19.59 3.00 6.46
CA LEU A 27 -19.60 2.80 5.01
C LEU A 27 -18.35 2.02 4.63
N SER A 28 -18.55 0.90 3.95
CA SER A 28 -17.48 0.05 3.43
C SER A 28 -17.52 0.08 1.90
N PHE A 29 -16.40 0.45 1.29
CA PHE A 29 -16.30 0.58 -0.15
C PHE A 29 -15.01 -0.04 -0.66
N LEU A 30 -15.14 -1.00 -1.58
CA LEU A 30 -14.02 -1.68 -2.23
C LEU A 30 -14.03 -1.33 -3.72
N TYR A 31 -13.02 -0.56 -4.14
CA TYR A 31 -12.89 -0.11 -5.52
C TYR A 31 -11.57 -0.57 -6.14
N PRO A 32 -11.60 -1.32 -7.26
CA PRO A 32 -10.39 -1.67 -8.00
C PRO A 32 -9.83 -0.43 -8.70
N ALA A 33 -8.56 -0.12 -8.45
CA ALA A 33 -7.86 1.01 -9.06
C ALA A 33 -6.49 0.58 -9.59
N ILE A 34 -6.08 1.15 -10.72
CA ILE A 34 -4.73 0.98 -11.28
C ILE A 34 -3.93 2.22 -10.89
N TYR A 35 -2.86 2.03 -10.12
CA TYR A 35 -1.95 3.10 -9.72
C TYR A 35 -0.63 2.98 -10.49
N THR A 36 -0.24 4.05 -11.16
CA THR A 36 1.09 4.17 -11.77
C THR A 36 1.97 5.04 -10.90
N ILE A 37 3.03 4.46 -10.34
CA ILE A 37 3.99 5.18 -9.49
C ILE A 37 5.31 5.39 -10.23
N THR A 38 5.92 6.56 -10.04
CA THR A 38 7.29 6.82 -10.48
C THR A 38 8.23 6.53 -9.32
N CYS A 39 9.19 5.62 -9.51
CA CYS A 39 10.26 5.38 -8.54
C CYS A 39 11.64 5.44 -9.18
N ARG A 40 12.62 5.84 -8.37
CA ARG A 40 14.01 5.92 -8.79
C ARG A 40 14.64 4.53 -8.71
N LEU A 41 15.10 4.03 -9.85
CA LEU A 41 15.73 2.72 -9.92
C LEU A 41 17.20 2.77 -9.50
N ASN A 42 17.64 1.76 -8.75
CA ASN A 42 19.04 1.51 -8.42
C ASN A 42 19.52 0.26 -9.16
N ILE A 43 20.31 0.45 -10.22
CA ILE A 43 20.78 -0.61 -11.12
C ILE A 43 22.21 -1.08 -10.81
N ARG A 44 22.75 -0.77 -9.62
CA ARG A 44 24.15 -1.07 -9.28
C ARG A 44 24.49 -2.56 -9.33
N PHE A 45 23.51 -3.43 -9.05
CA PHE A 45 23.70 -4.88 -8.92
C PHE A 45 22.91 -5.68 -9.95
N PHE A 46 22.57 -5.08 -11.10
CA PHE A 46 21.88 -5.79 -12.18
C PHE A 46 22.63 -7.08 -12.58
N PRO A 47 21.96 -8.24 -12.78
CA PRO A 47 20.51 -8.46 -12.80
C PRO A 47 19.90 -8.84 -11.43
N TYR A 48 20.63 -8.72 -10.32
CA TYR A 48 20.14 -9.04 -8.97
C TYR A 48 19.84 -7.78 -8.15
N ASP A 49 19.48 -6.70 -8.84
CA ASP A 49 19.26 -5.39 -8.27
C ASP A 49 18.01 -5.32 -7.42
N ARG A 50 17.96 -4.28 -6.59
CA ARG A 50 16.89 -4.08 -5.64
C ARG A 50 16.28 -2.69 -5.71
N GLN A 51 14.96 -2.62 -5.73
CA GLN A 51 14.19 -1.39 -5.96
C GLN A 51 13.34 -0.99 -4.76
N ASN A 52 13.29 0.30 -4.45
CA ASN A 52 12.47 0.82 -3.36
C ASN A 52 11.47 1.81 -3.94
N CYS A 53 10.21 1.41 -4.03
CA CYS A 53 9.16 2.24 -4.60
C CYS A 53 8.19 2.72 -3.51
N THR A 54 7.82 3.99 -3.58
CA THR A 54 7.00 4.66 -2.56
C THR A 54 5.69 5.10 -3.20
N LEU A 55 4.58 4.64 -2.63
CA LEU A 55 3.24 5.10 -2.98
C LEU A 55 2.75 6.02 -1.86
N THR A 56 2.28 7.21 -2.22
CA THR A 56 1.69 8.16 -1.28
C THR A 56 0.22 8.32 -1.61
N ILE A 57 -0.64 8.06 -0.64
CA ILE A 57 -2.09 8.25 -0.73
C ILE A 57 -2.45 9.44 0.15
N SER A 58 -3.02 10.47 -0.45
CA SER A 58 -3.42 11.70 0.24
C SER A 58 -4.69 12.27 -0.36
N SER A 59 -5.39 13.11 0.43
CA SER A 59 -6.47 13.93 -0.13
C SER A 59 -5.86 15.04 -0.96
N TRP A 60 -6.51 15.39 -2.08
CA TRP A 60 -6.14 16.56 -2.86
C TRP A 60 -6.71 17.85 -2.26
N THR A 61 -7.97 17.80 -1.80
CA THR A 61 -8.75 18.99 -1.43
C THR A 61 -8.95 19.16 0.07
N ASN A 62 -8.89 18.08 0.85
CA ASN A 62 -9.18 18.12 2.27
C ASN A 62 -7.90 18.08 3.11
N SER A 63 -7.88 18.89 4.17
CA SER A 63 -6.86 18.83 5.22
C SER A 63 -7.16 17.71 6.22
N MET A 64 -6.18 17.40 7.08
CA MET A 64 -6.31 16.37 8.13
C MET A 64 -7.50 16.61 9.08
N SER A 65 -7.85 17.88 9.33
CA SER A 65 -8.98 18.22 10.21
C SER A 65 -10.35 17.83 9.63
N ALA A 66 -10.44 17.73 8.31
CA ALA A 66 -11.68 17.34 7.62
C ALA A 66 -11.68 15.85 7.25
N LEU A 67 -10.50 15.30 6.91
CA LEU A 67 -10.36 13.91 6.51
C LEU A 67 -9.05 13.35 7.07
N ASP A 68 -9.16 12.34 7.92
CA ASP A 68 -8.02 11.71 8.55
C ASP A 68 -7.86 10.26 8.07
N TYR A 69 -6.73 9.95 7.45
CA TYR A 69 -6.45 8.64 6.87
C TYR A 69 -5.74 7.73 7.87
N TYR A 70 -6.27 6.52 8.00
CA TYR A 70 -5.67 5.41 8.73
C TYR A 70 -5.48 4.24 7.78
N ALA A 71 -4.36 3.55 7.93
CA ALA A 71 -4.07 2.34 7.18
C ALA A 71 -3.92 1.19 8.16
N ASP A 72 -4.37 0.01 7.73
CA ASP A 72 -4.05 -1.22 8.42
C ASP A 72 -2.54 -1.44 8.43
N PRO A 73 -1.97 -2.05 9.48
CA PRO A 73 -0.53 -2.26 9.59
C PRO A 73 0.01 -3.26 8.56
N GLU A 74 -0.85 -4.08 7.97
CA GLU A 74 -0.50 -5.15 7.05
C GLU A 74 -1.22 -4.97 5.71
N VAL A 75 -0.54 -5.32 4.62
CA VAL A 75 -1.11 -5.33 3.28
C VAL A 75 -1.64 -6.72 2.96
N ASN A 76 -2.91 -6.80 2.59
CA ASN A 76 -3.52 -8.07 2.17
C ASN A 76 -3.02 -8.50 0.79
N LEU A 77 -2.30 -9.62 0.73
CA LEU A 77 -1.77 -10.23 -0.49
C LEU A 77 -2.52 -11.51 -0.90
N ALA A 78 -3.67 -11.82 -0.30
CA ALA A 78 -4.41 -13.06 -0.58
C ALA A 78 -4.79 -13.24 -2.06
N SER A 79 -4.99 -12.13 -2.79
CA SER A 79 -5.30 -12.11 -4.23
C SER A 79 -4.16 -11.55 -5.08
N PHE A 80 -2.93 -11.53 -4.54
CA PHE A 80 -1.75 -11.07 -5.27
C PHE A 80 -1.37 -12.06 -6.37
N ILE A 81 -1.26 -11.57 -7.60
CA ILE A 81 -0.73 -12.33 -8.73
C ILE A 81 0.76 -12.00 -8.84
N PRO A 82 1.67 -12.99 -8.67
CA PRO A 82 3.10 -12.74 -8.72
C PRO A 82 3.54 -12.31 -10.11
N ASN A 83 4.52 -11.41 -10.15
CA ASN A 83 5.14 -10.97 -11.40
C ASN A 83 6.33 -11.88 -11.75
N GLU A 84 6.55 -12.13 -13.05
CA GLU A 84 7.63 -13.02 -13.49
C GLU A 84 9.03 -12.44 -13.27
N GLU A 85 9.16 -11.11 -13.24
CA GLU A 85 10.45 -10.41 -13.12
C GLU A 85 10.74 -9.90 -11.69
N TRP A 86 9.71 -9.69 -10.87
CA TRP A 86 9.85 -8.95 -9.61
C TRP A 86 9.14 -9.66 -8.47
N ASP A 87 9.91 -9.95 -7.42
CA ASP A 87 9.36 -10.46 -6.17
C ASP A 87 9.04 -9.30 -5.20
N VAL A 88 7.78 -9.22 -4.78
CA VAL A 88 7.37 -8.39 -3.64
C VAL A 88 7.71 -9.13 -2.35
N LYS A 89 8.37 -8.49 -1.40
CA LYS A 89 8.73 -9.20 -0.15
C LYS A 89 8.44 -8.51 1.18
N SER A 90 8.04 -7.25 1.20
CA SER A 90 7.54 -6.57 2.40
C SER A 90 6.87 -5.25 2.02
N PHE A 91 6.09 -4.73 2.96
CA PHE A 91 5.45 -3.44 2.88
C PHE A 91 5.79 -2.70 4.18
N LYS A 92 6.09 -1.41 4.08
CA LYS A 92 6.16 -0.54 5.26
C LYS A 92 5.19 0.59 5.10
N ILE A 93 4.34 0.78 6.10
CA ILE A 93 3.31 1.79 6.07
C ILE A 93 3.69 2.84 7.11
N PHE A 94 3.81 4.08 6.66
CA PHE A 94 4.03 5.24 7.52
C PHE A 94 2.88 6.21 7.33
N ARG A 95 2.44 6.80 8.44
CA ARG A 95 1.51 7.91 8.42
C ARG A 95 2.29 9.20 8.65
N HIS A 96 2.09 10.17 7.77
CA HIS A 96 2.58 11.53 7.95
C HIS A 96 1.38 12.44 8.22
N GLU A 97 1.46 13.24 9.29
CA GLU A 97 0.38 14.13 9.74
C GLU A 97 0.02 15.22 8.69
N VAL A 98 0.86 15.44 7.69
CA VAL A 98 0.60 16.35 6.55
C VAL A 98 -0.31 15.70 5.50
N SER A 99 -1.29 14.90 5.93
CA SER A 99 -2.38 14.34 5.10
C SER A 99 -2.04 13.13 4.21
N ALA A 100 -0.98 12.37 4.50
CA ALA A 100 -0.55 11.28 3.63
C ALA A 100 -0.25 9.95 4.34
N VAL A 101 -0.78 8.86 3.78
CA VAL A 101 -0.32 7.49 4.04
C VAL A 101 0.75 7.15 3.01
N VAL A 102 1.94 6.83 3.49
CA VAL A 102 3.07 6.45 2.67
C VAL A 102 3.28 4.94 2.79
N VAL A 103 3.08 4.24 1.69
CA VAL A 103 3.33 2.80 1.56
C VAL A 103 4.64 2.62 0.81
N HIS A 104 5.66 2.12 1.49
CA HIS A 104 6.87 1.65 0.85
C HIS A 104 6.71 0.18 0.48
N LEU A 105 6.75 -0.08 -0.81
CA LEU A 105 6.80 -1.41 -1.37
C LEU A 105 8.25 -1.86 -1.33
N SER A 106 8.52 -2.95 -0.62
CA SER A 106 9.89 -3.36 -0.44
C SER A 106 10.12 -4.84 -0.12
N GLY A 107 10.81 -5.66 -0.92
CA GLY A 107 11.18 -7.04 -0.57
C GLY A 107 12.63 -7.58 -0.76
N GLY A 108 13.02 -8.56 0.10
CA GLY A 108 14.08 -9.59 -0.08
C GLY A 108 14.02 -10.73 0.97
N THR A 109 14.39 -11.99 0.62
CA THR A 109 14.57 -13.15 1.53
C THR A 109 16.06 -13.41 1.77
N ASP A 110 16.46 -13.65 3.03
CA ASP A 110 17.81 -14.07 3.40
C ASP A 110 17.92 -15.60 3.36
N HIS A 111 18.67 -16.13 2.40
CA HIS A 111 19.22 -17.49 2.46
C HIS A 111 20.69 -17.47 2.05
N TYR A 112 21.55 -16.87 2.87
CA TYR A 112 22.94 -17.31 3.07
C TYR A 112 23.39 -16.78 4.45
N GLY A 113 23.45 -17.68 5.43
CA GLY A 113 23.87 -17.34 6.78
C GLY A 113 25.36 -17.05 6.87
N PHE A 114 25.71 -15.87 7.38
CA PHE A 114 26.89 -15.63 8.21
C PHE A 114 26.55 -14.52 9.20
N GLY A 115 26.86 -14.76 10.47
CA GLY A 115 26.31 -14.03 11.62
C GLY A 115 26.71 -12.56 11.76
N GLY A 116 26.01 -11.88 12.67
CA GLY A 116 26.36 -10.54 13.15
C GLY A 116 25.21 -9.56 12.95
N GLY A 117 24.55 -9.18 14.04
CA GLY A 117 23.29 -8.45 14.03
C GLY A 117 23.35 -7.03 13.49
N TRP A 118 22.25 -6.64 12.84
CA TRP A 118 21.79 -5.26 12.71
C TRP A 118 20.26 -5.26 12.74
N LYS A 119 19.68 -4.82 13.87
CA LYS A 119 18.26 -4.43 13.93
C LYS A 119 18.13 -3.02 13.36
N ASN A 120 17.05 -2.80 12.60
CA ASN A 120 16.55 -1.53 12.02
C ASN A 120 17.21 -1.10 10.69
N GLY A 121 16.58 -1.47 9.57
CA GLY A 121 16.92 -0.99 8.22
C GLY A 121 15.74 -1.02 7.22
N PRO A 122 15.70 -0.13 6.20
CA PRO A 122 14.68 -0.09 5.14
C PRO A 122 14.86 -1.24 4.11
N VAL A 123 13.77 -1.65 3.43
CA VAL A 123 13.72 -2.92 2.66
C VAL A 123 13.76 -2.69 1.13
N GLN A 124 14.23 -3.72 0.41
CA GLN A 124 14.58 -3.95 -1.02
C GLN A 124 13.50 -3.99 -2.12
N LEU A 125 13.74 -4.38 -3.38
CA LEU A 125 12.88 -5.25 -4.26
C LEU A 125 13.88 -6.23 -4.90
N ARG A 126 13.54 -7.23 -5.72
CA ARG A 126 14.60 -8.03 -6.38
C ARG A 126 14.16 -8.53 -7.74
N SER A 127 15.01 -8.44 -8.75
CA SER A 127 14.80 -9.18 -9.99
C SER A 127 14.86 -10.69 -9.70
N SER A 128 13.91 -11.43 -10.28
CA SER A 128 13.71 -12.87 -10.11
C SER A 128 14.63 -13.72 -11.02
N ARG A 129 15.45 -13.08 -11.87
CA ARG A 129 16.47 -13.76 -12.70
C ARG A 129 17.73 -14.09 -11.90
#